data_AF-A0A0D2TLE7-F1
#
_entry.id   AF-A0A0D2TLE7-F1
#
_cell.length_a   1.000
_cell.length_b   1.000
_cell.length_c   1.000
_cell.angle_alpha   90.00
_cell.angle_beta   90.00
_cell.angle_gamma   90.00
#
_symmetry.space_group_name_H-M   'P 1'
#
loop_
_entity.id
_entity.type
_entity.pdbx_description
1 polymer ?
#
loop_
_entity_poly.entity_id
_entity_poly.type
_entity_poly.pdbx_seq_one_letter_code
_entity_poly.pdbx_strand_id
1 'polypeptide(L)'
;MIVSMQDKGEALLSKCSKGFKSLVRRKQVDSVHVRREGHQLARKLTALDLTAIGVGTTIGAGVYVLVGTVAREHTGPALTVSFLIAGLAAALSAFCYAELASRCPSAGSAYHYAYICIGESVAWLIGWSLILEYTIGGAAIARGISPNIALFLGGEGNLPAFLVRHTIPQLGVVVDPCAAILVLIVTFLLCAGIKESSLVQTIVTTVNVCAMLFIIVAGGYLACKTGWVGYELHGRFFPFGLNGMLAGSAIVFFSYIGFDAVTGAAEETKRPLRDLPLGIGMTLTLCCILYMLVSVVIVGLVPYYALNPDTPISSTFSANGMQWAAYIVTAGAVTALCASLMGSLLPQPRLLMAMARDGLLPAFFSDISTRTQVPVKSTVTTGMLAAVLAFFMDVSELSGMVSVGTLLAFTVVAISILILRYAPPEEVPLPSSLQQFIDSVRKQLDDDSQSMERKEFNDADIVEQSPSQSVYGEASIQYPLIEKQFCEDKQNPRRRRNIAIWNIALFCIGVLVLTSAASAEYLPSLVRFSSGAVGAAILLCSLVVLACLNQDEARHSFGHTGGMFKFLCNKHG
;
A
#
# COMPACT_ATOMS: atom_id res chain seq x y z
N MET A 1 1.62 32.92 44.28
CA MET A 1 1.74 31.45 44.12
C MET A 1 0.75 30.90 43.08
N ILE A 2 -0.50 31.34 43.06
CA ILE A 2 -1.54 30.89 42.09
C ILE A 2 -1.23 31.34 40.64
N VAL A 3 -0.70 32.55 40.43
CA VAL A 3 -0.29 33.05 39.10
C VAL A 3 0.87 32.23 38.48
N SER A 4 1.79 31.71 39.30
CA SER A 4 2.92 30.89 38.84
C SER A 4 2.50 29.45 38.46
N MET A 5 1.38 28.95 38.99
CA MET A 5 0.84 27.65 38.59
C MET A 5 0.02 27.76 37.30
N GLN A 6 -0.62 28.90 37.04
CA GLN A 6 -1.38 29.15 35.82
C GLN A 6 -0.45 29.31 34.59
N ASP A 7 0.66 30.05 34.73
CA ASP A 7 1.68 30.17 33.68
C ASP A 7 2.37 28.84 33.33
N LYS A 8 2.59 27.97 34.33
CA LYS A 8 3.14 26.62 34.10
C LYS A 8 2.13 25.69 33.42
N GLY A 9 0.83 25.86 33.69
CA GLY A 9 -0.25 25.16 33.02
C GLY A 9 -0.38 25.55 31.55
N GLU A 10 -0.33 26.85 31.24
CA GLU A 10 -0.36 27.34 29.86
C GLU A 10 0.92 27.01 29.08
N ALA A 11 2.10 27.02 29.72
CA ALA A 11 3.35 26.57 29.10
C ALA A 11 3.35 25.05 28.82
N LEU A 12 2.72 24.24 29.67
CA LEU A 12 2.53 22.80 29.43
C LEU A 12 1.49 22.54 28.35
N LEU A 13 0.38 23.28 28.31
CA LEU A 13 -0.62 23.18 27.23
C LEU A 13 -0.05 23.68 25.89
N SER A 14 0.80 24.71 25.90
CA SER A 14 1.54 25.20 24.73
C SER A 14 2.61 24.22 24.27
N LYS A 15 3.34 23.56 25.19
CA LYS A 15 4.27 22.47 24.86
C LYS A 15 3.54 21.22 24.36
N CYS A 16 2.40 20.85 24.93
CA CYS A 16 1.54 19.77 24.42
C CYS A 16 0.95 20.13 23.06
N SER A 17 0.53 21.38 22.84
CA SER A 17 0.05 21.87 21.54
C SER A 17 1.16 21.92 20.49
N LYS A 18 2.39 22.31 20.86
CA LYS A 18 3.58 22.23 19.99
C LYS A 18 4.01 20.79 19.72
N GLY A 19 3.91 19.91 20.71
CA GLY A 19 4.12 18.46 20.56
C GLY A 19 3.10 17.84 19.60
N PHE A 20 1.82 18.17 19.76
CA PHE A 20 0.76 17.75 18.83
C PHE A 20 0.93 18.36 17.42
N LYS A 21 1.36 19.62 17.31
CA LYS A 21 1.70 20.23 16.02
C LYS A 21 2.92 19.57 15.36
N SER A 22 3.91 19.13 16.14
CA SER A 22 5.04 18.34 15.66
C SER A 22 4.59 16.97 15.15
N LEU A 23 3.68 16.31 15.87
CA LEU A 23 3.10 15.01 15.52
C LEU A 23 2.21 15.03 14.25
N VAL A 24 1.75 16.22 13.84
CA VAL A 24 0.89 16.45 12.67
C VAL A 24 1.68 17.05 11.49
N ARG A 25 3.01 17.16 11.59
CA ARG A 25 3.84 17.71 10.50
C ARG A 25 3.65 16.88 9.23
N ARG A 26 3.34 17.54 8.13
CA ARG A 26 3.21 16.91 6.81
C ARG A 26 4.48 17.14 6.00
N LYS A 27 4.78 16.23 5.09
CA LYS A 27 5.90 16.38 4.18
C LYS A 27 5.43 17.27 3.05
N GLN A 28 6.13 18.38 2.83
CA GLN A 28 5.87 19.20 1.66
C GLN A 28 6.15 18.35 0.41
N VAL A 29 5.19 18.37 -0.52
CA VAL A 29 5.38 17.81 -1.85
C VAL A 29 6.30 18.78 -2.58
N ASP A 30 7.61 18.60 -2.42
CA ASP A 30 8.56 19.34 -3.25
C ASP A 30 8.26 18.97 -4.69
N SER A 31 7.96 19.98 -5.50
CA SER A 31 7.96 19.83 -6.94
C SER A 31 9.29 19.20 -7.33
N VAL A 32 9.22 18.20 -8.21
CA VAL A 32 10.28 17.27 -8.65
C VAL A 32 11.59 17.94 -9.13
N HIS A 33 11.71 19.26 -9.06
CA HIS A 33 12.82 20.07 -9.54
C HIS A 33 13.77 20.60 -8.46
N VAL A 34 13.52 20.45 -7.14
CA VAL A 34 14.38 21.05 -6.09
C VAL A 34 15.01 20.05 -5.11
N ARG A 35 15.07 18.75 -5.42
CA ARG A 35 15.88 17.81 -4.61
C ARG A 35 17.37 17.95 -4.96
N ARG A 36 18.12 18.45 -3.97
CA ARG A 36 19.60 18.50 -3.86
C ARG A 36 20.30 17.29 -4.48
N GLU A 37 21.47 17.56 -5.07
CA GLU A 37 22.52 16.75 -5.73
C GLU A 37 22.82 15.32 -5.17
N GLY A 38 21.80 14.50 -4.94
CA GLY A 38 21.92 13.09 -4.58
C GLY A 38 21.56 12.20 -5.77
N HIS A 39 22.49 11.32 -6.14
CA HIS A 39 22.37 10.23 -7.14
C HIS A 39 20.93 9.87 -7.54
N GLN A 40 20.46 10.39 -8.68
CA GLN A 40 19.17 10.01 -9.26
C GLN A 40 19.26 8.59 -9.85
N LEU A 41 18.28 7.75 -9.53
CA LEU A 41 18.11 6.44 -10.15
C LEU A 41 17.76 6.60 -11.64
N ALA A 42 18.34 5.76 -12.50
CA ALA A 42 18.12 5.85 -13.93
C ALA A 42 16.69 5.42 -14.28
N ARG A 43 15.91 6.32 -14.91
CA ARG A 43 14.54 6.03 -15.37
C ARG A 43 14.56 5.10 -16.59
N LYS A 44 14.48 3.79 -16.35
CA LYS A 44 14.56 2.76 -17.40
C LYS A 44 13.31 1.89 -17.51
N LEU A 45 12.52 1.76 -16.45
CA LEU A 45 11.40 0.83 -16.39
C LEU A 45 10.21 1.33 -17.21
N THR A 46 9.61 0.39 -17.95
CA THR A 46 8.37 0.56 -18.71
C THR A 46 7.20 -0.14 -18.00
N ALA A 47 5.96 0.09 -18.47
CA ALA A 47 4.78 -0.55 -17.91
C ALA A 47 4.85 -2.09 -17.91
N LEU A 48 5.51 -2.71 -18.90
CA LEU A 48 5.69 -4.16 -18.94
C LEU A 48 6.68 -4.65 -17.89
N ASP A 49 7.78 -3.92 -17.67
CA ASP A 49 8.74 -4.24 -16.63
C ASP A 49 8.10 -4.11 -15.23
N LEU A 50 7.28 -3.07 -15.05
CA LEU A 50 6.50 -2.86 -13.82
C LEU A 50 5.51 -4.01 -13.58
N THR A 51 4.81 -4.47 -14.63
CA THR A 51 3.94 -5.65 -14.52
C THR A 51 4.74 -6.89 -14.19
N ALA A 52 5.92 -7.10 -14.78
CA ALA A 52 6.77 -8.26 -14.46
C ALA A 52 7.29 -8.22 -13.01
N ILE A 53 7.61 -7.03 -12.49
CA ILE A 53 7.99 -6.85 -11.08
C ILE A 53 6.79 -7.12 -10.17
N GLY A 54 5.62 -6.57 -10.49
CA GLY A 54 4.39 -6.76 -9.72
C GLY A 54 3.94 -8.22 -9.71
N VAL A 55 3.95 -8.89 -10.85
CA VAL A 55 3.55 -10.30 -10.97
C VAL A 55 4.58 -11.20 -10.28
N GLY A 56 5.87 -10.91 -10.40
CA GLY A 56 6.93 -11.70 -9.74
C GLY A 56 6.96 -11.58 -8.23
N THR A 57 6.53 -10.44 -7.69
CA THR A 57 6.39 -10.22 -6.24
C THR A 57 5.10 -10.86 -5.72
N THR A 58 4.00 -10.74 -6.46
CA THR A 58 2.67 -11.23 -6.07
C THR A 58 2.54 -12.76 -6.19
N ILE A 59 3.06 -13.36 -7.27
CA ILE A 59 3.05 -14.82 -7.45
C ILE A 59 4.11 -15.45 -6.53
N GLY A 60 3.66 -16.05 -5.44
CA GLY A 60 4.52 -16.70 -4.46
C GLY A 60 3.79 -17.72 -3.59
N ALA A 61 4.05 -17.69 -2.28
CA ALA A 61 3.58 -18.71 -1.34
C ALA A 61 2.04 -18.77 -1.22
N GLY A 62 1.34 -17.67 -1.50
CA GLY A 62 -0.13 -17.65 -1.47
C GLY A 62 -0.76 -18.66 -2.43
N VAL A 63 -0.30 -18.73 -3.67
CA VAL A 63 -0.86 -19.66 -4.67
C VAL A 63 -0.22 -21.05 -4.61
N TYR A 64 1.08 -21.15 -4.37
CA TYR A 64 1.79 -22.44 -4.40
C TYR A 64 1.61 -23.27 -3.13
N VAL A 65 1.38 -22.63 -1.97
CA VAL A 65 1.30 -23.30 -0.66
C VAL A 65 -0.09 -23.07 -0.04
N LEU A 66 -0.50 -21.82 0.13
CA LEU A 66 -1.69 -21.46 0.91
C LEU A 66 -2.99 -21.99 0.28
N VAL A 67 -3.05 -22.17 -1.05
CA VAL A 67 -4.15 -22.83 -1.76
C VAL A 67 -4.48 -24.20 -1.17
N GLY A 68 -3.48 -25.00 -0.82
CA GLY A 68 -3.67 -26.35 -0.28
C GLY A 68 -4.24 -26.33 1.12
N THR A 69 -3.62 -25.53 1.99
CA THR A 69 -4.04 -25.36 3.39
C THR A 69 -5.46 -24.79 3.48
N VAL A 70 -5.76 -23.71 2.73
CA VAL A 70 -7.07 -23.06 2.76
C VAL A 70 -8.16 -23.92 2.13
N ALA A 71 -7.88 -24.60 1.01
CA ALA A 71 -8.83 -25.53 0.42
C ALA A 71 -9.20 -26.65 1.40
N ARG A 72 -8.21 -27.22 2.08
CA ARG A 72 -8.40 -28.35 2.99
C ARG A 72 -9.13 -27.96 4.27
N GLU A 73 -8.79 -26.82 4.86
CA GLU A 73 -9.19 -26.48 6.24
C GLU A 73 -10.34 -25.45 6.32
N HIS A 74 -10.58 -24.64 5.28
CA HIS A 74 -11.49 -23.50 5.38
C HIS A 74 -12.54 -23.41 4.28
N THR A 75 -12.20 -23.63 3.01
CA THR A 75 -13.11 -23.30 1.90
C THR A 75 -13.65 -24.51 1.18
N GLY A 76 -12.87 -25.59 1.09
CA GLY A 76 -13.18 -26.71 0.20
C GLY A 76 -13.33 -26.24 -1.26
N PRO A 77 -14.35 -26.75 -1.99
CA PRO A 77 -14.58 -26.38 -3.38
C PRO A 77 -14.88 -24.90 -3.64
N ALA A 78 -15.29 -24.16 -2.61
CA ALA A 78 -15.55 -22.72 -2.67
C ALA A 78 -14.28 -21.85 -2.68
N LEU A 79 -13.07 -22.44 -2.77
CA LEU A 79 -11.81 -21.72 -2.82
C LEU A 79 -11.80 -20.65 -3.93
N THR A 80 -12.30 -21.00 -5.12
CA THR A 80 -12.39 -20.07 -6.26
C THR A 80 -13.20 -18.82 -5.93
N VAL A 81 -14.33 -18.95 -5.24
CA VAL A 81 -15.13 -17.79 -4.82
C VAL A 81 -14.39 -16.96 -3.78
N SER A 82 -13.62 -17.61 -2.91
CA SER A 82 -12.80 -16.95 -1.89
C SER A 82 -11.68 -16.09 -2.51
N PHE A 83 -11.03 -16.60 -3.56
CA PHE A 83 -10.08 -15.82 -4.37
C PHE A 83 -10.74 -14.65 -5.09
N LEU A 84 -11.94 -14.84 -5.65
CA LEU A 84 -12.65 -13.75 -6.32
C LEU A 84 -12.96 -12.59 -5.36
N ILE A 85 -13.45 -12.90 -4.15
CA ILE A 85 -13.74 -11.89 -3.12
C ILE A 85 -12.45 -11.17 -2.69
N ALA A 86 -11.37 -11.92 -2.44
CA ALA A 86 -10.08 -11.35 -2.07
C ALA A 86 -9.50 -10.46 -3.19
N GLY A 87 -9.60 -10.91 -4.44
CA GLY A 87 -9.16 -10.16 -5.62
C GLY A 87 -9.96 -8.88 -5.84
N LEU A 88 -11.27 -8.89 -5.57
CA LEU A 88 -12.10 -7.68 -5.64
C LEU A 88 -11.70 -6.66 -4.56
N ALA A 89 -11.46 -7.12 -3.32
CA ALA A 89 -10.96 -6.25 -2.25
C ALA A 89 -9.58 -5.66 -2.58
N ALA A 90 -8.69 -6.49 -3.14
CA ALA A 90 -7.39 -6.03 -3.63
C ALA A 90 -7.53 -5.05 -4.80
N ALA A 91 -8.52 -5.21 -5.69
CA ALA A 91 -8.76 -4.31 -6.83
C ALA A 91 -9.19 -2.91 -6.39
N LEU A 92 -10.10 -2.83 -5.43
CA LEU A 92 -10.52 -1.55 -4.84
C LEU A 92 -9.31 -0.82 -4.20
N SER A 93 -8.45 -1.56 -3.52
CA SER A 93 -7.22 -1.03 -2.94
C SER A 93 -6.22 -0.60 -4.02
N ALA A 94 -6.03 -1.42 -5.05
CA ALA A 94 -5.11 -1.16 -6.15
C ALA A 94 -5.50 0.11 -6.93
N PHE A 95 -6.80 0.38 -7.13
CA PHE A 95 -7.24 1.64 -7.73
C PHE A 95 -6.87 2.85 -6.87
N CYS A 96 -6.92 2.71 -5.55
CA CYS A 96 -6.46 3.76 -4.64
C CYS A 96 -4.95 3.99 -4.81
N TYR A 97 -4.16 2.92 -4.77
CA TYR A 97 -2.71 3.01 -5.00
C TYR A 97 -2.36 3.62 -6.36
N ALA A 98 -3.07 3.24 -7.43
CA ALA A 98 -2.87 3.75 -8.78
C ALA A 98 -3.10 5.28 -8.86
N GLU A 99 -4.11 5.80 -8.16
CA GLU A 99 -4.40 7.23 -8.12
C GLU A 99 -3.34 8.00 -7.32
N LEU A 100 -2.92 7.50 -6.16
CA LEU A 100 -1.87 8.17 -5.35
C LEU A 100 -0.49 8.08 -5.99
N ALA A 101 -0.14 6.93 -6.59
CA ALA A 101 1.13 6.74 -7.27
C ALA A 101 1.28 7.63 -8.50
N SER A 102 0.18 7.93 -9.20
CA SER A 102 0.21 8.85 -10.34
C SER A 102 0.30 10.32 -9.90
N ARG A 103 -0.26 10.69 -8.75
CA ARG A 103 -0.19 12.05 -8.19
C ARG A 103 1.11 12.37 -7.47
N CYS A 104 1.67 11.41 -6.75
CA CYS A 104 2.86 11.56 -5.92
C CYS A 104 3.85 10.42 -6.22
N PRO A 105 4.49 10.41 -7.40
CA PRO A 105 5.40 9.35 -7.80
C PRO A 105 6.69 9.40 -6.96
N SER A 106 6.72 8.64 -5.86
CA SER A 106 7.88 8.49 -4.99
C SER A 106 8.02 7.04 -4.55
N ALA A 107 9.26 6.60 -4.31
CA ALA A 107 9.58 5.23 -3.92
C ALA A 107 9.08 4.84 -2.50
N GLY A 108 8.53 5.78 -1.72
CA GLY A 108 8.08 5.53 -0.33
C GLY A 108 6.68 4.93 -0.17
N SER A 109 5.98 4.61 -1.25
CA SER A 109 4.65 3.94 -1.25
C SER A 109 3.68 4.49 -0.19
N ALA A 110 2.95 3.62 0.53
CA ALA A 110 1.94 3.97 1.52
C ALA A 110 2.46 4.85 2.67
N TYR A 111 3.71 4.67 3.10
CA TYR A 111 4.34 5.56 4.10
C TYR A 111 4.37 7.01 3.61
N HIS A 112 4.80 7.22 2.38
CA HIS A 112 4.89 8.57 1.81
C HIS A 112 3.51 9.20 1.62
N TYR A 113 2.53 8.41 1.17
CA TYR A 113 1.15 8.89 1.02
C TYR A 113 0.54 9.29 2.36
N ALA A 114 0.72 8.49 3.41
CA ALA A 114 0.26 8.80 4.76
C ALA A 114 0.94 10.07 5.31
N TYR A 115 2.24 10.26 5.04
CA TYR A 115 2.98 11.43 5.47
C TYR A 115 2.44 12.72 4.82
N ILE A 116 2.18 12.69 3.50
CA ILE A 116 1.66 13.87 2.78
C ILE A 116 0.22 14.18 3.20
N CYS A 117 -0.64 13.17 3.31
CA CYS A 117 -2.08 13.37 3.48
C CYS A 117 -2.50 13.55 4.95
N ILE A 118 -1.92 12.78 5.87
CA ILE A 118 -2.39 12.69 7.25
C ILE A 118 -1.42 13.44 8.17
N GLY A 119 -0.16 13.03 8.19
CA GLY A 119 0.91 13.62 9.00
C GLY A 119 1.89 12.59 9.54
N GLU A 120 2.93 13.08 10.21
CA GLU A 120 4.09 12.34 10.68
C GLU A 120 3.76 11.13 11.57
N SER A 121 2.82 11.25 12.52
CA SER A 121 2.51 10.16 13.45
C SER A 121 1.93 8.92 12.77
N VAL A 122 0.96 9.13 11.87
CA VAL A 122 0.34 8.02 11.13
C VAL A 122 1.32 7.48 10.10
N ALA A 123 2.14 8.34 9.49
CA ALA A 123 3.23 7.89 8.64
C ALA A 123 4.23 7.01 9.40
N TRP A 124 4.63 7.37 10.62
CA TRP A 124 5.53 6.56 11.44
C TRP A 124 4.95 5.17 11.74
N LEU A 125 3.68 5.10 12.14
CA LEU A 125 2.98 3.84 12.39
C LEU A 125 2.90 2.97 11.13
N ILE A 126 2.52 3.56 9.98
CA ILE A 126 2.45 2.83 8.71
C ILE A 126 3.84 2.42 8.21
N GLY A 127 4.87 3.25 8.43
CA GLY A 127 6.24 2.89 8.10
C GLY A 127 6.69 1.63 8.85
N TRP A 128 6.45 1.57 10.17
CA TRP A 128 6.72 0.35 10.96
C TRP A 128 5.86 -0.84 10.53
N SER A 129 4.58 -0.62 10.23
CA SER A 129 3.69 -1.66 9.69
C SER A 129 4.26 -2.27 8.42
N LEU A 130 4.68 -1.45 7.45
CA LEU A 130 5.28 -1.91 6.19
C LEU A 130 6.62 -2.62 6.41
N ILE A 131 7.47 -2.14 7.32
CA ILE A 131 8.74 -2.81 7.65
C ILE A 131 8.48 -4.22 8.18
N LEU A 132 7.52 -4.36 9.11
CA LEU A 132 7.12 -5.65 9.67
C LEU A 132 6.46 -6.52 8.62
N GLU A 133 5.59 -5.96 7.79
CA GLU A 133 4.92 -6.65 6.68
C GLU A 133 5.93 -7.28 5.72
N TYR A 134 6.94 -6.54 5.26
CA TYR A 134 7.99 -7.08 4.40
C TYR A 134 8.85 -8.14 5.11
N THR A 135 9.12 -7.97 6.40
CA THR A 135 9.91 -8.94 7.20
C THR A 135 9.16 -10.27 7.37
N ILE A 136 7.91 -10.18 7.82
CA ILE A 136 7.04 -11.33 8.10
C ILE A 136 6.63 -12.00 6.77
N GLY A 137 6.37 -11.20 5.72
CA GLY A 137 6.07 -11.69 4.38
C GLY A 137 7.24 -12.46 3.77
N GLY A 138 8.46 -11.91 3.86
CA GLY A 138 9.67 -12.63 3.45
C GLY A 138 9.86 -13.94 4.23
N ALA A 139 9.62 -13.92 5.54
CA ALA A 139 9.68 -15.14 6.35
C ALA A 139 8.62 -16.18 5.93
N ALA A 140 7.39 -15.76 5.65
CA ALA A 140 6.30 -16.63 5.20
C ALA A 140 6.63 -17.29 3.86
N ILE A 141 7.17 -16.52 2.92
CA ILE A 141 7.58 -17.02 1.60
C ILE A 141 8.72 -18.03 1.76
N ALA A 142 9.74 -17.72 2.56
CA ALA A 142 10.86 -18.63 2.82
C ALA A 142 10.40 -19.96 3.43
N ARG A 143 9.45 -19.91 4.38
CA ARG A 143 8.82 -21.11 4.96
C ARG A 143 8.09 -21.97 3.94
N GLY A 144 7.46 -21.34 2.94
CA GLY A 144 6.82 -22.03 1.83
C GLY A 144 7.81 -22.70 0.85
N ILE A 145 9.06 -22.25 0.80
CA ILE A 145 10.08 -22.79 -0.12
C ILE A 145 10.60 -24.15 0.35
N SER A 146 10.79 -24.32 1.65
CA SER A 146 11.45 -25.49 2.24
C SER A 146 10.82 -26.83 1.80
N PRO A 147 9.48 -27.03 1.85
CA PRO A 147 8.86 -28.28 1.36
C PRO A 147 9.02 -28.51 -0.14
N ASN A 148 9.01 -27.44 -0.93
CA ASN A 148 9.17 -27.52 -2.39
C ASN A 148 10.61 -27.91 -2.76
N ILE A 149 11.61 -27.39 -2.03
CA ILE A 149 13.01 -27.84 -2.15
C ILE A 149 13.14 -29.30 -1.72
N ALA A 150 12.48 -29.69 -0.62
CA ALA A 150 12.52 -31.06 -0.15
C ALA A 150 11.97 -32.05 -1.18
N LEU A 151 10.85 -31.71 -1.80
CA LEU A 151 10.27 -32.51 -2.88
C LEU A 151 11.16 -32.54 -4.13
N PHE A 152 11.80 -31.42 -4.48
CA PHE A 152 12.69 -31.33 -5.63
C PHE A 152 13.94 -32.23 -5.51
N LEU A 153 14.47 -32.40 -4.29
CA LEU A 153 15.64 -33.24 -3.98
C LEU A 153 15.30 -34.75 -3.84
N GLY A 154 14.05 -35.15 -4.14
CA GLY A 154 13.62 -36.55 -4.08
C GLY A 154 12.98 -36.96 -2.75
N GLY A 155 12.54 -35.98 -1.94
CA GLY A 155 11.78 -36.20 -0.69
C GLY A 155 12.57 -35.85 0.57
N GLU A 156 11.86 -35.72 1.69
CA GLU A 156 12.43 -35.29 3.00
C GLU A 156 13.60 -36.16 3.47
N GLY A 157 13.65 -37.44 3.05
CA GLY A 157 14.72 -38.38 3.42
C GLY A 157 16.07 -38.15 2.73
N ASN A 158 16.14 -37.36 1.65
CA ASN A 158 17.40 -37.03 0.96
C ASN A 158 18.02 -35.71 1.43
N LEU A 159 17.35 -34.97 2.33
CA LEU A 159 17.92 -33.74 2.88
C LEU A 159 18.89 -34.08 4.02
N PRO A 160 20.00 -33.33 4.14
CA PRO A 160 20.85 -33.44 5.32
C PRO A 160 20.01 -33.21 6.57
N ALA A 161 20.21 -34.01 7.62
CA ALA A 161 19.44 -33.95 8.86
C ALA A 161 19.41 -32.55 9.53
N PHE A 162 20.36 -31.68 9.18
CA PHE A 162 20.43 -30.28 9.63
C PHE A 162 19.46 -29.32 8.88
N LEU A 163 18.93 -29.69 7.72
CA LEU A 163 17.99 -28.89 6.93
C LEU A 163 16.53 -29.36 7.01
N VAL A 164 16.29 -30.54 7.59
CA VAL A 164 14.93 -31.11 7.74
C VAL A 164 14.14 -30.32 8.78
N ARG A 165 12.83 -30.17 8.56
CA ARG A 165 11.90 -29.59 9.55
C ARG A 165 11.90 -30.45 10.81
N HIS A 166 12.26 -29.85 11.94
CA HIS A 166 12.25 -30.50 13.24
C HIS A 166 11.05 -29.98 14.04
N THR A 167 10.08 -30.85 14.30
CA THR A 167 8.99 -30.53 15.24
C THR A 167 9.50 -30.77 16.65
N ILE A 168 9.64 -29.72 17.46
CA ILE A 168 10.04 -29.88 18.87
C ILE A 168 8.77 -30.21 19.67
N PRO A 169 8.58 -31.47 20.13
CA PRO A 169 7.31 -31.91 20.71
C PRO A 169 6.96 -31.20 22.03
N GLN A 170 7.95 -30.62 22.70
CA GLN A 170 7.82 -29.97 24.01
C GLN A 170 7.30 -28.54 23.93
N LEU A 171 7.39 -27.89 22.77
CA LEU A 171 6.95 -26.51 22.52
C LEU A 171 5.80 -26.43 21.51
N GLY A 172 5.51 -27.51 20.77
CA GLY A 172 4.51 -27.49 19.69
C GLY A 172 4.93 -26.64 18.49
N VAL A 173 6.21 -26.25 18.41
CA VAL A 173 6.75 -25.37 17.36
C VAL A 173 7.49 -26.21 16.30
N VAL A 174 7.14 -26.00 15.04
CA VAL A 174 7.84 -26.59 13.88
C VAL A 174 9.01 -25.67 13.49
N VAL A 175 10.21 -26.19 13.64
CA VAL A 175 11.45 -25.45 13.34
C VAL A 175 11.96 -25.84 11.96
N ASP A 176 12.24 -24.85 11.11
CA ASP A 176 12.69 -25.00 9.73
C ASP A 176 14.02 -24.25 9.53
N PRO A 177 15.16 -24.95 9.69
CA PRO A 177 16.48 -24.36 9.46
C PRO A 177 16.73 -24.05 7.98
N CYS A 178 16.11 -24.76 7.04
CA CYS A 178 16.26 -24.52 5.61
C CYS A 178 15.71 -23.14 5.24
N ALA A 179 14.51 -22.80 5.72
CA ALA A 179 13.90 -21.48 5.49
C ALA A 179 14.78 -20.34 6.03
N ALA A 180 15.35 -20.47 7.23
CA ALA A 180 16.23 -19.46 7.81
C ALA A 180 17.52 -19.25 6.98
N ILE A 181 18.16 -20.34 6.55
CA ILE A 181 19.36 -20.29 5.69
C ILE A 181 19.02 -19.61 4.37
N LEU A 182 17.87 -19.91 3.78
CA LEU A 182 17.44 -19.32 2.52
C LEU A 182 17.25 -17.81 2.63
N VAL A 183 16.64 -17.33 3.71
CA VAL A 183 16.52 -15.88 3.97
C VAL A 183 17.90 -15.24 4.07
N LEU A 184 18.87 -15.87 4.74
CA LEU A 184 20.23 -15.35 4.86
C LEU A 184 20.94 -15.31 3.49
N ILE A 185 20.76 -16.32 2.65
CA ILE A 185 21.30 -16.36 1.28
C ILE A 185 20.73 -15.20 0.45
N VAL A 186 19.41 -15.00 0.49
CA VAL A 186 18.78 -13.89 -0.25
C VAL A 186 19.22 -12.54 0.30
N THR A 187 19.35 -12.41 1.62
CA THR A 187 19.88 -11.20 2.29
C THR A 187 21.31 -10.89 1.82
N PHE A 188 22.17 -11.91 1.74
CA PHE A 188 23.53 -11.77 1.24
C PHE A 188 23.55 -11.34 -0.24
N LEU A 189 22.69 -11.93 -1.07
CA LEU A 189 22.54 -11.58 -2.48
C LEU A 189 22.09 -10.11 -2.64
N LEU A 190 21.14 -9.66 -1.82
CA LEU A 190 20.66 -8.27 -1.79
C LEU A 190 21.77 -7.29 -1.39
N CYS A 191 22.68 -7.69 -0.50
CA CYS A 191 23.85 -6.90 -0.12
C CYS A 191 24.89 -6.80 -1.24
N ALA A 192 25.02 -7.82 -2.10
CA ALA A 192 26.00 -7.86 -3.19
C ALA A 192 25.69 -6.87 -4.33
N GLY A 193 24.42 -6.50 -4.53
CA GLY A 193 24.04 -5.36 -5.38
C GLY A 193 22.81 -5.59 -6.24
N ILE A 194 22.03 -4.51 -6.41
CA ILE A 194 20.69 -4.51 -7.02
C ILE A 194 20.73 -4.38 -8.56
N LYS A 195 21.85 -3.95 -9.17
CA LYS A 195 21.89 -3.56 -10.60
C LYS A 195 21.52 -4.68 -11.58
N GLU A 196 21.79 -5.94 -11.26
CA GLU A 196 21.41 -7.11 -12.08
C GLU A 196 20.03 -7.68 -11.69
N SER A 197 19.50 -7.28 -10.52
CA SER A 197 18.33 -7.92 -9.91
C SER A 197 17.04 -7.73 -10.71
N SER A 198 16.86 -6.61 -11.41
CA SER A 198 15.62 -6.34 -12.16
C SER A 198 15.48 -7.21 -13.41
N LEU A 199 16.59 -7.50 -14.11
CA LEU A 199 16.57 -8.39 -15.28
C LEU A 199 16.29 -9.84 -14.86
N VAL A 200 16.97 -10.29 -13.81
CA VAL A 200 16.74 -11.62 -13.23
C VAL A 200 15.29 -11.76 -12.79
N GLN A 201 14.73 -10.74 -12.11
CA GLN A 201 13.32 -10.75 -11.71
C GLN A 201 12.39 -10.91 -12.91
N THR A 202 12.55 -10.13 -13.97
CA THR A 202 11.70 -10.22 -15.17
C THR A 202 11.77 -11.60 -15.82
N ILE A 203 12.97 -12.18 -15.94
CA ILE A 203 13.16 -13.52 -16.51
C ILE A 203 12.44 -14.56 -15.64
N VAL A 204 12.67 -14.53 -14.33
CA VAL A 204 12.08 -15.49 -13.40
C VAL A 204 10.55 -15.36 -13.37
N THR A 205 10.01 -14.14 -13.34
CA THR A 205 8.56 -13.92 -13.44
C THR A 205 7.99 -14.53 -14.72
N THR A 206 8.66 -14.33 -15.85
CA THR A 206 8.20 -14.88 -17.14
C THR A 206 8.12 -16.40 -17.09
N VAL A 207 9.15 -17.06 -16.54
CA VAL A 207 9.16 -18.51 -16.32
C VAL A 207 8.02 -18.95 -15.40
N ASN A 208 7.74 -18.22 -14.32
CA ASN A 208 6.69 -18.56 -13.37
C ASN A 208 5.28 -18.43 -13.99
N VAL A 209 5.04 -17.39 -14.80
CA VAL A 209 3.78 -17.24 -15.54
C VAL A 209 3.61 -18.40 -16.52
N CYS A 210 4.68 -18.80 -17.23
CA CYS A 210 4.65 -20.00 -18.08
C CYS A 210 4.37 -21.28 -17.27
N ALA A 211 4.95 -21.44 -16.08
CA ALA A 211 4.69 -22.58 -15.20
C ALA A 211 3.22 -22.61 -14.73
N MET A 212 2.63 -21.46 -14.42
CA MET A 212 1.20 -21.38 -14.08
C MET A 212 0.29 -21.73 -15.26
N LEU A 213 0.59 -21.22 -16.44
CA LEU A 213 -0.14 -21.59 -17.66
C LEU A 213 -0.04 -23.10 -17.93
N PHE A 214 1.13 -23.69 -17.72
CA PHE A 214 1.32 -25.14 -17.81
C PHE A 214 0.44 -25.89 -16.80
N ILE A 215 0.40 -25.47 -15.53
CA ILE A 215 -0.48 -26.05 -14.50
C ILE A 215 -1.94 -26.00 -14.93
N ILE A 216 -2.39 -24.86 -15.47
CA ILE A 216 -3.78 -24.67 -15.90
C ILE A 216 -4.12 -25.59 -17.07
N VAL A 217 -3.27 -25.66 -18.09
CA VAL A 217 -3.52 -26.48 -19.30
C VAL A 217 -3.41 -27.98 -19.00
N ALA A 218 -2.31 -28.41 -18.36
CA ALA A 218 -2.08 -29.81 -18.05
C ALA A 218 -3.07 -30.34 -17.00
N GLY A 219 -3.34 -29.54 -15.98
CA GLY A 219 -4.32 -29.89 -14.95
C GLY A 219 -5.76 -29.84 -15.47
N GLY A 220 -6.11 -28.89 -16.35
CA GLY A 220 -7.42 -28.86 -17.00
C GLY A 220 -7.64 -30.07 -17.93
N TYR A 221 -6.62 -30.46 -18.69
CA TYR A 221 -6.66 -31.69 -19.50
C TYR A 221 -6.90 -32.93 -18.63
N LEU A 222 -6.18 -33.03 -17.51
CA LEU A 222 -6.32 -34.14 -16.57
C LEU A 222 -7.70 -34.14 -15.88
N ALA A 223 -8.22 -32.97 -15.49
CA ALA A 223 -9.53 -32.84 -14.86
C ALA A 223 -10.66 -33.25 -15.82
N CYS A 224 -10.53 -32.95 -17.11
CA CYS A 224 -11.45 -33.41 -18.14
C CYS A 224 -11.41 -34.94 -18.30
N LYS A 225 -10.22 -35.56 -18.16
CA LYS A 225 -10.04 -37.02 -18.23
C LYS A 225 -10.57 -37.75 -16.98
N THR A 226 -10.40 -37.17 -15.79
CA THR A 226 -10.80 -37.78 -14.51
C THR A 226 -12.23 -37.45 -14.09
N GLY A 227 -12.89 -36.50 -14.77
CA GLY A 227 -14.28 -36.14 -14.49
C GLY A 227 -14.48 -35.17 -13.34
N TRP A 228 -13.49 -34.32 -13.00
CA TRP A 228 -13.63 -33.32 -11.93
C TRP A 228 -14.03 -33.90 -10.56
N VAL A 229 -13.37 -34.99 -10.16
CA VAL A 229 -13.64 -35.76 -8.93
C VAL A 229 -13.83 -34.90 -7.68
N GLY A 230 -13.08 -33.80 -7.54
CA GLY A 230 -13.19 -32.92 -6.37
C GLY A 230 -14.49 -32.12 -6.28
N TYR A 231 -15.20 -31.91 -7.39
CA TYR A 231 -16.53 -31.28 -7.43
C TYR A 231 -17.69 -32.29 -7.42
N GLU A 232 -17.43 -33.57 -7.77
CA GLU A 232 -18.45 -34.63 -7.81
C GLU A 232 -18.77 -35.24 -6.43
N LEU A 233 -18.05 -34.85 -5.37
CA LEU A 233 -18.39 -35.30 -4.03
C LEU A 233 -19.82 -34.91 -3.67
N HIS A 234 -20.58 -35.88 -3.14
CA HIS A 234 -21.99 -35.74 -2.71
C HIS A 234 -22.19 -34.81 -1.49
N GLY A 235 -21.29 -33.84 -1.29
CA GLY A 235 -21.35 -32.80 -0.26
C GLY A 235 -21.39 -31.43 -0.94
N ARG A 236 -22.26 -30.55 -0.43
CA ARG A 236 -22.49 -29.18 -0.92
C ARG A 236 -21.17 -28.45 -1.23
N PHE A 237 -21.15 -27.63 -2.30
CA PHE A 237 -20.04 -26.74 -2.72
C PHE A 237 -19.42 -25.92 -1.57
N PHE A 238 -20.16 -25.72 -0.48
CA PHE A 238 -19.75 -25.06 0.75
C PHE A 238 -19.67 -26.06 1.94
N PRO A 239 -18.62 -26.89 2.05
CA PRO A 239 -18.48 -27.85 3.16
C PRO A 239 -18.34 -27.15 4.53
N PHE A 240 -17.66 -26.00 4.56
CA PHE A 240 -17.46 -25.18 5.75
C PHE A 240 -18.45 -24.00 5.86
N GLY A 241 -19.50 -24.00 5.04
CA GLY A 241 -20.47 -22.91 4.95
C GLY A 241 -19.89 -21.58 4.43
N LEU A 242 -20.69 -20.52 4.52
CA LEU A 242 -20.29 -19.18 4.07
C LEU A 242 -19.21 -18.55 4.96
N ASN A 243 -19.21 -18.88 6.27
CA ASN A 243 -18.21 -18.38 7.20
C ASN A 243 -16.81 -18.92 6.86
N GLY A 244 -16.69 -20.21 6.53
CA GLY A 244 -15.42 -20.79 6.08
C GLY A 244 -14.92 -20.18 4.77
N MET A 245 -15.82 -19.92 3.82
CA MET A 245 -15.49 -19.21 2.58
C MET A 245 -14.94 -17.79 2.85
N LEU A 246 -15.61 -17.01 3.69
CA LEU A 246 -15.18 -15.64 4.02
C LEU A 246 -13.87 -15.64 4.81
N ALA A 247 -13.69 -16.56 5.76
CA ALA A 247 -12.44 -16.73 6.50
C ALA A 247 -11.29 -17.11 5.56
N GLY A 248 -11.52 -18.06 4.64
CA GLY A 248 -10.56 -18.44 3.62
C GLY A 248 -10.20 -17.28 2.68
N SER A 249 -11.17 -16.41 2.34
CA SER A 249 -10.92 -15.20 1.54
C SER A 249 -9.93 -14.25 2.22
N ALA A 250 -10.04 -14.06 3.54
CA ALA A 250 -9.10 -13.25 4.31
C ALA A 250 -7.68 -13.83 4.35
N ILE A 251 -7.55 -15.16 4.36
CA ILE A 251 -6.25 -15.84 4.33
C ILE A 251 -5.63 -15.75 2.93
N VAL A 252 -6.39 -16.08 1.87
CA VAL A 252 -5.88 -16.01 0.48
C VAL A 252 -5.65 -14.60 -0.03
N PHE A 253 -6.14 -13.57 0.66
CA PHE A 253 -5.76 -12.18 0.43
C PHE A 253 -4.24 -12.00 0.42
N PHE A 254 -3.51 -12.79 1.21
CA PHE A 254 -2.05 -12.86 1.19
C PHE A 254 -1.48 -13.06 -0.22
N SER A 255 -2.16 -13.82 -1.08
CA SER A 255 -1.73 -14.10 -2.45
C SER A 255 -1.75 -12.87 -3.36
N TYR A 256 -2.53 -11.84 -3.01
CA TYR A 256 -2.66 -10.60 -3.78
C TYR A 256 -1.69 -9.51 -3.30
N ILE A 257 -0.95 -9.74 -2.22
CA ILE A 257 0.05 -8.80 -1.71
C ILE A 257 1.25 -8.79 -2.66
N GLY A 258 1.76 -7.60 -3.01
CA GLY A 258 2.88 -7.44 -3.94
C GLY A 258 2.62 -6.45 -5.08
N PHE A 259 1.36 -6.17 -5.42
CA PHE A 259 1.07 -5.15 -6.45
C PHE A 259 1.56 -3.75 -6.03
N ASP A 260 1.65 -3.49 -4.72
CA ASP A 260 2.14 -2.27 -4.11
C ASP A 260 3.67 -2.11 -4.28
N ALA A 261 4.43 -3.20 -4.46
CA ALA A 261 5.86 -3.16 -4.76
C ALA A 261 6.16 -2.41 -6.06
N VAL A 262 5.22 -2.40 -7.01
CA VAL A 262 5.29 -1.61 -8.26
C VAL A 262 5.44 -0.11 -7.95
N THR A 263 4.82 0.38 -6.88
CA THR A 263 4.93 1.79 -6.47
C THR A 263 6.31 2.15 -5.93
N GLY A 264 7.05 1.18 -5.39
CA GLY A 264 8.44 1.37 -4.96
C GLY A 264 9.40 1.66 -6.13
N ALA A 265 9.03 1.27 -7.36
CA ALA A 265 9.78 1.53 -8.58
C ALA A 265 9.36 2.83 -9.30
N ALA A 266 8.56 3.69 -8.66
CA ALA A 266 8.08 4.94 -9.25
C ALA A 266 9.21 5.86 -9.72
N GLU A 267 10.32 5.94 -8.97
CA GLU A 267 11.46 6.80 -9.30
C GLU A 267 12.32 6.25 -10.47
N GLU A 268 12.22 4.96 -10.75
CA GLU A 268 12.92 4.25 -11.83
C GLU A 268 12.09 4.14 -13.13
N THR A 269 10.85 4.62 -13.10
CA THR A 269 9.88 4.52 -14.21
C THR A 269 10.03 5.67 -15.21
N LYS A 270 10.00 5.37 -16.51
CA LYS A 270 10.08 6.39 -17.58
C LYS A 270 8.92 7.39 -17.56
N ARG A 271 7.68 6.90 -17.47
CA ARG A 271 6.46 7.73 -17.41
C ARG A 271 5.57 7.31 -16.23
N PRO A 272 5.91 7.75 -14.99
CA PRO A 272 5.24 7.26 -13.80
C PRO A 272 3.72 7.55 -13.79
N LEU A 273 3.27 8.69 -14.33
CA LEU A 273 1.84 9.06 -14.35
C LEU A 273 0.96 8.04 -15.09
N ARG A 274 1.50 7.33 -16.08
CA ARG A 274 0.75 6.38 -16.92
C ARG A 274 1.16 4.94 -16.68
N ASP A 275 2.46 4.70 -16.58
CA ASP A 275 3.01 3.34 -16.54
C ASP A 275 2.80 2.69 -15.16
N LEU A 276 2.79 3.46 -14.06
CA LEU A 276 2.46 2.95 -12.71
C LEU A 276 1.02 2.44 -12.59
N PRO A 277 -0.03 3.25 -12.87
CA PRO A 277 -1.40 2.77 -12.74
C PRO A 277 -1.71 1.61 -13.69
N LEU A 278 -1.12 1.62 -14.90
CA LEU A 278 -1.26 0.52 -15.84
C LEU A 278 -0.56 -0.76 -15.32
N GLY A 279 0.64 -0.65 -14.77
CA GLY A 279 1.38 -1.78 -14.19
C GLY A 279 0.66 -2.42 -13.02
N ILE A 280 0.11 -1.61 -12.09
CA ILE A 280 -0.68 -2.09 -10.95
C ILE A 280 -1.93 -2.83 -11.43
N GLY A 281 -2.71 -2.22 -12.34
CA GLY A 281 -3.93 -2.82 -12.86
C GLY A 281 -3.70 -4.11 -13.66
N MET A 282 -2.67 -4.12 -14.52
CA MET A 282 -2.29 -5.32 -15.29
C MET A 282 -1.81 -6.45 -14.39
N THR A 283 -0.97 -6.15 -13.39
CA THR A 283 -0.48 -7.13 -12.41
C THR A 283 -1.64 -7.81 -11.71
N LEU A 284 -2.55 -7.02 -11.13
CA LEU A 284 -3.64 -7.57 -10.33
C LEU A 284 -4.63 -8.37 -11.17
N THR A 285 -4.99 -7.86 -12.36
CA THR A 285 -5.90 -8.57 -13.26
C THR A 285 -5.33 -9.91 -13.70
N LEU A 286 -4.05 -9.94 -14.09
CA LEU A 286 -3.38 -11.17 -14.49
C LEU A 286 -3.29 -12.17 -13.32
N CYS A 287 -2.85 -11.73 -12.15
CA CYS A 287 -2.76 -12.61 -10.97
C CYS A 287 -4.14 -13.16 -10.58
N CYS A 288 -5.19 -12.32 -10.60
CA CYS A 288 -6.55 -12.75 -10.29
C CYS A 288 -7.03 -13.87 -11.22
N ILE A 289 -6.86 -13.70 -12.53
CA ILE A 289 -7.24 -14.73 -13.51
C ILE A 289 -6.45 -16.01 -13.29
N LEU A 290 -5.13 -15.93 -13.12
CA LEU A 290 -4.28 -17.10 -12.91
C LEU A 290 -4.65 -17.85 -11.63
N TYR A 291 -4.86 -17.14 -10.50
CA TYR A 291 -5.20 -17.78 -9.22
C TYR A 291 -6.56 -18.46 -9.25
N MET A 292 -7.56 -17.84 -9.89
CA MET A 292 -8.88 -18.43 -10.08
C MET A 292 -8.79 -19.72 -10.89
N LEU A 293 -8.07 -19.71 -12.01
CA LEU A 293 -7.92 -20.89 -12.88
C LEU A 293 -7.15 -22.01 -12.18
N VAL A 294 -6.06 -21.70 -11.48
CA VAL A 294 -5.30 -22.68 -10.70
C VAL A 294 -6.16 -23.28 -9.59
N SER A 295 -6.93 -22.45 -8.88
CA SER A 295 -7.82 -22.92 -7.80
C SER A 295 -8.87 -23.90 -8.32
N VAL A 296 -9.52 -23.59 -9.45
CA VAL A 296 -10.50 -24.47 -10.10
C VAL A 296 -9.86 -25.81 -10.47
N VAL A 297 -8.68 -25.77 -11.09
CA VAL A 297 -7.99 -26.98 -11.55
C VAL A 297 -7.55 -27.86 -10.38
N ILE A 298 -6.92 -27.28 -9.35
CA ILE A 298 -6.38 -28.07 -8.23
C ILE A 298 -7.48 -28.71 -7.39
N VAL A 299 -8.51 -27.93 -7.03
CA VAL A 299 -9.69 -28.44 -6.32
C VAL A 299 -10.46 -29.45 -7.17
N GLY A 300 -10.49 -29.27 -8.50
CA GLY A 300 -11.16 -30.20 -9.41
C GLY A 300 -10.49 -31.56 -9.51
N LEU A 301 -9.16 -31.60 -9.42
CA LEU A 301 -8.36 -32.82 -9.60
C LEU A 301 -8.35 -33.74 -8.37
N VAL A 302 -8.33 -33.18 -7.16
CA VAL A 302 -8.21 -33.93 -5.91
C VAL A 302 -9.23 -33.41 -4.90
N PRO A 303 -9.95 -34.31 -4.20
CA PRO A 303 -10.86 -33.91 -3.14
C PRO A 303 -10.16 -33.08 -2.05
N TYR A 304 -10.85 -32.05 -1.53
CA TYR A 304 -10.23 -31.06 -0.66
C TYR A 304 -9.58 -31.61 0.62
N TYR A 305 -10.09 -32.72 1.18
CA TYR A 305 -9.53 -33.38 2.37
C TYR A 305 -8.23 -34.15 2.10
N ALA A 306 -7.94 -34.47 0.84
CA ALA A 306 -6.75 -35.22 0.42
C ALA A 306 -5.64 -34.31 -0.13
N LEU A 307 -5.86 -33.00 -0.22
CA LEU A 307 -4.83 -32.02 -0.61
C LEU A 307 -3.70 -32.00 0.43
N ASN A 308 -2.46 -32.02 -0.05
CA ASN A 308 -1.31 -31.74 0.81
C ASN A 308 -1.30 -30.24 1.16
N PRO A 309 -1.13 -29.88 2.45
CA PRO A 309 -1.12 -28.48 2.88
C PRO A 309 0.13 -27.72 2.39
N ASP A 310 1.28 -28.39 2.29
CA ASP A 310 2.56 -27.76 1.93
C ASP A 310 2.85 -27.70 0.42
N THR A 311 2.51 -28.74 -0.35
CA THR A 311 2.82 -28.84 -1.79
C THR A 311 1.61 -29.29 -2.64
N PRO A 312 0.48 -28.57 -2.58
CA PRO A 312 -0.79 -28.99 -3.17
C PRO A 312 -0.71 -29.23 -4.68
N ILE A 313 0.01 -28.37 -5.41
CA ILE A 313 0.07 -28.45 -6.88
C ILE A 313 0.90 -29.66 -7.30
N SER A 314 2.15 -29.77 -6.85
CA SER A 314 3.05 -30.86 -7.24
C SER A 314 2.55 -32.25 -6.83
N SER A 315 2.00 -32.39 -5.62
CA SER A 315 1.47 -33.67 -5.15
C SER A 315 0.24 -34.10 -5.96
N THR A 316 -0.57 -33.15 -6.42
CA THR A 316 -1.75 -33.43 -7.25
C THR A 316 -1.37 -34.01 -8.61
N PHE A 317 -0.32 -33.49 -9.25
CA PHE A 317 0.19 -34.07 -10.51
C PHE A 317 0.85 -35.44 -10.30
N SER A 318 1.57 -35.61 -9.19
CA SER A 318 2.22 -36.88 -8.84
C SER A 318 1.19 -37.99 -8.56
N ALA A 319 0.14 -37.69 -7.78
CA ALA A 319 -0.94 -38.63 -7.46
C ALA A 319 -1.72 -39.12 -8.69
N ASN A 320 -1.78 -38.29 -9.75
CA ASN A 320 -2.44 -38.62 -11.01
C ASN A 320 -1.50 -39.27 -12.06
N GLY A 321 -0.34 -39.77 -11.63
CA GLY A 321 0.58 -40.55 -12.47
C GLY A 321 1.52 -39.73 -13.35
N MET A 322 1.57 -38.40 -13.20
CA MET A 322 2.45 -37.51 -13.97
C MET A 322 3.65 -37.01 -13.15
N GLN A 323 4.58 -37.91 -12.82
CA GLN A 323 5.78 -37.57 -12.04
C GLN A 323 6.66 -36.51 -12.74
N TRP A 324 6.81 -36.62 -14.08
CA TRP A 324 7.59 -35.65 -14.86
C TRP A 324 7.02 -34.23 -14.77
N ALA A 325 5.68 -34.10 -14.77
CA ALA A 325 5.01 -32.81 -14.64
C ALA A 325 5.16 -32.26 -13.21
N ALA A 326 5.10 -33.12 -12.20
CA ALA A 326 5.33 -32.73 -10.81
C ALA A 326 6.73 -32.13 -10.61
N TYR A 327 7.78 -32.66 -11.26
CA TYR A 327 9.13 -32.07 -11.22
C TYR A 327 9.18 -30.67 -11.86
N ILE A 328 8.57 -30.48 -13.03
CA ILE A 328 8.51 -29.17 -13.71
C ILE A 328 7.78 -28.14 -12.83
N VAL A 329 6.64 -28.55 -12.26
CA VAL A 329 5.83 -27.69 -11.38
C VAL A 329 6.60 -27.33 -10.10
N THR A 330 7.30 -28.30 -9.49
CA THR A 330 8.09 -28.06 -8.27
C THR A 330 9.27 -27.13 -8.55
N ALA A 331 9.96 -27.32 -9.69
CA ALA A 331 11.01 -26.39 -10.12
C ALA A 331 10.46 -24.97 -10.31
N GLY A 332 9.31 -24.84 -10.98
CA GLY A 332 8.62 -23.55 -11.14
C GLY A 332 8.18 -22.92 -9.82
N ALA A 333 7.72 -23.73 -8.86
CA ALA A 333 7.36 -23.27 -7.52
C ALA A 333 8.59 -22.73 -6.78
N VAL A 334 9.72 -23.45 -6.78
CA VAL A 334 10.95 -22.98 -6.13
C VAL A 334 11.45 -21.68 -6.76
N THR A 335 11.46 -21.58 -8.10
CA THR A 335 11.85 -20.33 -8.77
C THR A 335 10.90 -19.18 -8.46
N ALA A 336 9.59 -19.44 -8.41
CA ALA A 336 8.58 -18.43 -8.09
C ALA A 336 8.71 -17.88 -6.68
N LEU A 337 8.84 -18.79 -5.72
CA LEU A 337 8.96 -18.40 -4.33
C LEU A 337 10.28 -17.66 -4.07
N CYS A 338 11.40 -18.06 -4.69
CA CYS A 338 12.65 -17.31 -4.62
C CYS A 338 12.50 -15.88 -5.19
N ALA A 339 11.79 -15.73 -6.32
CA ALA A 339 11.53 -14.42 -6.93
C ALA A 339 10.66 -13.53 -6.04
N SER A 340 9.64 -14.09 -5.41
CA SER A 340 8.75 -13.38 -4.48
C SER A 340 9.49 -13.01 -3.18
N LEU A 341 10.40 -13.87 -2.70
CA LEU A 341 11.26 -13.59 -1.55
C LEU A 341 12.23 -12.43 -1.82
N MET A 342 12.88 -12.43 -2.98
CA MET A 342 13.68 -11.28 -3.41
C MET A 342 12.81 -10.02 -3.53
N GLY A 343 11.64 -10.15 -4.17
CA GLY A 343 10.69 -9.08 -4.39
C GLY A 343 10.16 -8.41 -3.11
N SER A 344 9.97 -9.17 -2.04
CA SER A 344 9.51 -8.66 -0.73
C SER A 344 10.61 -7.99 0.09
N LEU A 345 11.86 -8.49 -0.01
CA LEU A 345 13.00 -7.93 0.71
C LEU A 345 13.67 -6.74 -0.02
N LEU A 346 13.43 -6.57 -1.33
CA LEU A 346 14.00 -5.48 -2.13
C LEU A 346 13.54 -4.06 -1.72
N PRO A 347 12.23 -3.79 -1.48
CA PRO A 347 11.75 -2.45 -1.12
C PRO A 347 12.11 -2.04 0.31
N GLN A 348 12.27 -3.01 1.21
CA GLN A 348 12.39 -2.77 2.64
C GLN A 348 13.57 -1.86 3.05
N PRO A 349 14.81 -2.03 2.54
CA PRO A 349 15.92 -1.17 2.93
C PRO A 349 15.75 0.27 2.41
N ARG A 350 15.03 0.46 1.29
CA ARG A 350 14.72 1.80 0.76
C ARG A 350 13.73 2.54 1.65
N LEU A 351 12.72 1.82 2.17
CA LEU A 351 11.76 2.38 3.12
C LEU A 351 12.46 2.80 4.42
N LEU A 352 13.32 1.94 4.98
CA LEU A 352 14.12 2.26 6.17
C LEU A 352 15.02 3.49 5.96
N MET A 353 15.67 3.57 4.80
CA MET A 353 16.49 4.72 4.43
C MET A 353 15.64 6.00 4.33
N ALA A 354 14.45 5.93 3.74
CA ALA A 354 13.55 7.08 3.64
C ALA A 354 13.08 7.56 5.02
N MET A 355 12.70 6.65 5.91
CA MET A 355 12.29 6.97 7.28
C MET A 355 13.45 7.53 8.13
N ALA A 356 14.66 6.98 7.99
CA ALA A 356 15.84 7.49 8.69
C ALA A 356 16.24 8.90 8.21
N ARG A 357 16.10 9.19 6.91
CA ARG A 357 16.30 10.54 6.34
C ARG A 357 15.26 11.54 6.81
N ASP A 358 14.03 11.09 7.04
CA ASP A 358 12.95 11.92 7.58
C ASP A 358 13.07 12.13 9.11
N GLY A 359 14.10 11.56 9.77
CA GLY A 359 14.36 11.72 11.21
C GLY A 359 13.53 10.82 12.13
N LEU A 360 12.72 9.92 11.54
CA LEU A 360 11.81 9.01 12.24
C LEU A 360 12.48 7.74 12.77
N LEU A 361 13.68 7.43 12.28
CA LEU A 361 14.51 6.30 12.71
C LEU A 361 15.94 6.77 12.99
N PRO A 362 16.71 6.02 13.81
CA PRO A 362 18.12 6.31 14.05
C PRO A 362 18.90 6.44 12.74
N ALA A 363 19.83 7.40 12.68
CA ALA A 363 20.66 7.67 11.51
C ALA A 363 21.47 6.44 11.03
N PHE A 364 21.66 5.44 11.90
CA PHE A 364 22.27 4.15 11.58
C PHE A 364 21.68 3.47 10.33
N PHE A 365 20.37 3.59 10.12
CA PHE A 365 19.67 2.98 8.97
C PHE A 365 19.79 3.78 7.66
N SER A 366 20.31 5.02 7.73
CA SER A 366 20.51 5.89 6.56
C SER A 366 21.87 5.74 5.90
N ASP A 367 22.79 4.99 6.52
CA ASP A 367 24.17 4.82 6.08
C ASP A 367 24.25 3.89 4.85
N ILE A 368 24.83 4.39 3.76
CA ILE A 368 24.87 3.70 2.45
C ILE A 368 26.30 3.24 2.19
N SER A 369 26.46 1.97 1.82
CA SER A 369 27.78 1.45 1.41
C SER A 369 28.23 2.10 0.10
N THR A 370 29.43 2.67 0.07
CA THR A 370 30.00 3.36 -1.10
C THR A 370 30.18 2.43 -2.31
N ARG A 371 30.42 1.13 -2.09
CA ARG A 371 30.70 0.15 -3.14
C ARG A 371 29.44 -0.38 -3.83
N THR A 372 28.39 -0.67 -3.07
CA THR A 372 27.15 -1.30 -3.60
C THR A 372 26.00 -0.31 -3.76
N GLN A 373 26.10 0.88 -3.15
CA GLN A 373 25.02 1.89 -3.11
C GLN A 373 23.73 1.35 -2.47
N VAL A 374 23.86 0.34 -1.61
CA VAL A 374 22.76 -0.30 -0.84
C VAL A 374 23.01 -0.05 0.66
N PRO A 375 21.95 0.19 1.46
CA PRO A 375 22.06 0.29 2.91
C PRO A 375 22.23 -1.11 3.56
N VAL A 376 23.45 -1.64 3.49
CA VAL A 376 23.82 -3.01 3.93
C VAL A 376 23.41 -3.28 5.39
N LYS A 377 23.62 -2.32 6.30
CA LYS A 377 23.28 -2.46 7.73
C LYS A 377 21.79 -2.71 7.94
N SER A 378 20.94 -1.97 7.23
CA SER A 378 19.48 -2.11 7.26
C SER A 378 19.06 -3.49 6.74
N THR A 379 19.59 -3.89 5.57
CA THR A 379 19.29 -5.19 4.96
C THR A 379 19.69 -6.37 5.83
N VAL A 380 20.87 -6.32 6.47
CA VAL A 380 21.33 -7.39 7.36
C VAL A 380 20.46 -7.47 8.62
N THR A 381 20.08 -6.34 9.19
CA THR A 381 19.25 -6.31 10.41
C THR A 381 17.86 -6.88 10.15
N THR A 382 17.21 -6.48 9.06
CA THR A 382 15.87 -6.99 8.71
C THR A 382 15.91 -8.42 8.20
N GLY A 383 16.92 -8.80 7.41
CA GLY A 383 17.12 -10.17 6.95
C GLY A 383 17.37 -11.15 8.11
N MET A 384 18.13 -10.73 9.13
CA MET A 384 18.34 -11.52 10.34
C MET A 384 17.05 -11.69 11.13
N LEU A 385 16.24 -10.62 11.26
CA LEU A 385 14.92 -10.71 11.90
C LEU A 385 13.97 -11.65 11.13
N ALA A 386 13.94 -11.54 9.79
CA ALA A 386 13.16 -12.43 8.93
C ALA A 386 13.64 -13.89 9.04
N ALA A 387 14.94 -14.14 9.14
CA ALA A 387 15.48 -15.49 9.31
C ALA A 387 15.09 -16.10 10.66
N VAL A 388 15.06 -15.30 11.73
CA VAL A 388 14.58 -15.75 13.06
C VAL A 388 13.08 -16.07 13.03
N LEU A 389 12.27 -15.22 12.42
CA LEU A 389 10.83 -15.48 12.27
C LEU A 389 10.59 -16.71 11.40
N ALA A 390 11.32 -16.85 10.29
CA ALA A 390 11.32 -18.01 9.43
C ALA A 390 11.97 -19.25 10.07
N PHE A 391 12.48 -19.18 11.31
CA PHE A 391 12.97 -20.31 12.08
C PHE A 391 11.96 -20.80 13.13
N PHE A 392 11.14 -19.92 13.68
CA PHE A 392 10.20 -20.26 14.77
C PHE A 392 8.73 -20.31 14.37
N MET A 393 8.29 -19.68 13.28
CA MET A 393 6.86 -19.52 12.98
C MET A 393 6.41 -20.25 11.71
N ASP A 394 5.16 -20.69 11.71
CA ASP A 394 4.55 -21.39 10.57
C ASP A 394 3.98 -20.44 9.50
N VAL A 395 3.84 -20.96 8.27
CA VAL A 395 3.37 -20.18 7.10
C VAL A 395 1.99 -19.58 7.35
N SER A 396 1.07 -20.33 7.97
CA SER A 396 -0.31 -19.90 8.22
C SER A 396 -0.36 -18.71 9.18
N GLU A 397 0.35 -18.78 10.30
CA GLU A 397 0.45 -17.70 11.28
C GLU A 397 1.11 -16.44 10.67
N LEU A 398 2.24 -16.63 9.99
CA LEU A 398 2.95 -15.53 9.33
C LEU A 398 2.06 -14.87 8.26
N SER A 399 1.37 -15.66 7.42
CA SER A 399 0.47 -15.13 6.39
C SER A 399 -0.71 -14.36 6.96
N GLY A 400 -1.28 -14.82 8.08
CA GLY A 400 -2.35 -14.11 8.78
C GLY A 400 -1.88 -12.75 9.33
N MET A 401 -0.71 -12.71 9.96
CA MET A 401 -0.11 -11.47 10.48
C MET A 401 0.19 -10.47 9.38
N VAL A 402 0.73 -10.93 8.24
CA VAL A 402 1.00 -10.08 7.06
C VAL A 402 -0.29 -9.49 6.52
N SER A 403 -1.32 -10.32 6.29
CA SER A 403 -2.61 -9.84 5.77
C SER A 403 -3.22 -8.74 6.64
N VAL A 404 -3.14 -8.85 7.97
CA VAL A 404 -3.62 -7.80 8.89
C VAL A 404 -2.84 -6.50 8.72
N GLY A 405 -1.50 -6.57 8.65
CA GLY A 405 -0.65 -5.41 8.42
C GLY A 405 -0.91 -4.71 7.08
N THR A 406 -1.06 -5.49 6.01
CA THR A 406 -1.35 -4.96 4.67
C THR A 406 -2.73 -4.33 4.58
N LEU A 407 -3.75 -4.93 5.18
CA LEU A 407 -5.09 -4.35 5.24
C LEU A 407 -5.09 -3.02 6.00
N LEU A 408 -4.29 -2.90 7.07
CA LEU A 408 -4.08 -1.63 7.76
C LEU A 408 -3.42 -0.59 6.83
N ALA A 409 -2.39 -0.96 6.08
CA ALA A 409 -1.77 -0.05 5.12
C ALA A 409 -2.78 0.39 4.02
N PHE A 410 -3.57 -0.54 3.49
CA PHE A 410 -4.52 -0.28 2.41
C PHE A 410 -5.67 0.62 2.85
N THR A 411 -6.18 0.43 4.07
CA THR A 411 -7.20 1.32 4.66
C THR A 411 -6.67 2.74 4.83
N VAL A 412 -5.42 2.91 5.30
CA VAL A 412 -4.82 4.25 5.41
C VAL A 412 -4.59 4.90 4.04
N VAL A 413 -4.23 4.13 3.02
CA VAL A 413 -4.12 4.64 1.64
C VAL A 413 -5.49 5.07 1.09
N ALA A 414 -6.55 4.30 1.33
CA ALA A 414 -7.90 4.69 0.95
C ALA A 414 -8.37 5.97 1.67
N ILE A 415 -8.09 6.08 2.98
CA ILE A 415 -8.36 7.30 3.76
C ILE A 415 -7.54 8.49 3.23
N SER A 416 -6.29 8.27 2.85
CA SER A 416 -5.41 9.30 2.29
C SER A 416 -5.98 9.90 1.00
N ILE A 417 -6.63 9.09 0.15
CA ILE A 417 -7.33 9.58 -1.04
C ILE A 417 -8.56 10.40 -0.69
N LEU A 418 -9.38 9.93 0.25
CA LEU A 418 -10.55 10.68 0.71
C LEU A 418 -10.13 12.06 1.22
N ILE A 419 -9.05 12.12 2.03
CA ILE A 419 -8.49 13.38 2.51
C ILE A 419 -7.99 14.22 1.34
N LEU A 420 -7.25 13.64 0.39
CA LEU A 420 -6.73 14.38 -0.75
C LEU A 420 -7.86 14.95 -1.65
N ARG A 421 -9.01 14.28 -1.73
CA ARG A 421 -10.14 14.66 -2.59
C ARG A 421 -11.07 15.71 -1.95
N TYR A 422 -11.31 15.60 -0.65
CA TYR A 422 -12.27 16.47 0.07
C TYR A 422 -11.61 17.52 0.96
N ALA A 423 -10.33 17.33 1.30
CA ALA A 423 -9.59 18.19 2.20
C ALA A 423 -8.11 18.31 1.78
N PRO A 424 -7.81 18.79 0.56
CA PRO A 424 -6.44 18.87 0.07
C PRO A 424 -5.57 19.66 1.07
N PRO A 425 -4.36 19.17 1.39
CA PRO A 425 -3.45 19.87 2.31
C PRO A 425 -3.21 21.30 1.83
N GLU A 426 -3.33 22.28 2.73
CA GLU A 426 -3.11 23.71 2.43
C GLU A 426 -1.65 23.99 2.07
N GLU A 427 -0.71 23.10 2.43
CA GLU A 427 0.75 23.25 2.33
C GLU A 427 1.36 22.64 1.06
N VAL A 428 0.77 22.90 -0.09
CA VAL A 428 1.45 22.58 -1.35
C VAL A 428 1.94 23.88 -1.93
N PRO A 429 3.27 24.04 -2.06
CA PRO A 429 3.82 25.30 -2.52
C PRO A 429 3.18 25.58 -3.87
N LEU A 430 2.67 26.80 -4.02
CA LEU A 430 2.31 27.28 -5.34
C LEU A 430 3.53 27.09 -6.25
N PRO A 431 3.35 26.76 -7.54
CA PRO A 431 4.47 26.74 -8.47
C PRO A 431 5.27 28.03 -8.32
N SER A 432 6.60 27.92 -8.28
CA SER A 432 7.51 29.03 -7.96
C SER A 432 7.28 30.27 -8.86
N SER A 433 6.75 30.07 -10.07
CA SER A 433 6.32 31.15 -10.97
C SER A 433 5.16 31.99 -10.42
N LEU A 434 4.20 31.38 -9.73
CA LEU A 434 3.05 32.06 -9.12
C LEU A 434 3.45 32.71 -7.79
N GLN A 435 4.37 32.09 -7.05
CA GLN A 435 4.97 32.69 -5.86
C GLN A 435 5.76 33.96 -6.22
N GLN A 436 6.59 33.89 -7.28
CA GLN A 436 7.31 35.06 -7.81
C GLN A 436 6.37 36.16 -8.31
N PHE A 437 5.26 35.79 -8.96
CA PHE A 437 4.26 36.75 -9.43
C PHE A 437 3.50 37.42 -8.27
N ILE A 438 3.14 36.66 -7.24
CA ILE A 438 2.50 37.20 -6.03
C ILE A 438 3.48 38.10 -5.27
N ASP A 439 4.73 37.69 -5.13
CA ASP A 439 5.77 38.48 -4.46
C ASP A 439 6.10 39.74 -5.27
N SER A 440 6.10 39.69 -6.61
CA SER A 440 6.30 40.88 -7.45
C SER A 440 5.13 41.85 -7.37
N VAL A 441 3.89 41.35 -7.40
CA VAL A 441 2.68 42.17 -7.25
C VAL A 441 2.62 42.77 -5.86
N ARG A 442 2.99 42.01 -4.82
CA ARG A 442 3.05 42.51 -3.44
C ARG A 442 4.12 43.58 -3.27
N LYS A 443 5.29 43.40 -3.89
CA LYS A 443 6.34 44.43 -3.92
C LYS A 443 5.89 45.70 -4.64
N GLN A 444 5.15 45.58 -5.74
CA GLN A 444 4.58 46.73 -6.44
C GLN A 444 3.53 47.46 -5.60
N LEU A 445 2.67 46.74 -4.87
CA LEU A 445 1.70 47.34 -3.94
C LEU A 445 2.38 48.05 -2.76
N ASP A 446 3.46 47.49 -2.22
CA ASP A 446 4.23 48.12 -1.15
C ASP A 446 5.05 49.34 -1.66
N ASP A 447 5.59 49.30 -2.89
CA ASP A 447 6.27 50.44 -3.53
C ASP A 447 5.30 51.56 -3.90
N ASP A 448 4.10 51.26 -4.41
CA ASP A 448 3.08 52.27 -4.71
C ASP A 448 2.60 52.96 -3.43
N SER A 449 2.43 52.20 -2.34
CA SER A 449 2.04 52.74 -1.02
C SER A 449 3.10 53.69 -0.45
N GLN A 450 4.40 53.34 -0.59
CA GLN A 450 5.50 54.21 -0.16
C GLN A 450 5.74 55.41 -1.09
N SER A 451 5.34 55.31 -2.36
CA SER A 451 5.42 56.43 -3.31
C SER A 451 4.30 57.47 -3.09
N MET A 452 3.13 57.02 -2.59
CA MET A 452 2.00 57.87 -2.24
C MET A 452 2.28 58.66 -0.94
N GLU A 453 2.80 57.99 0.10
CA GLU A 453 3.22 58.66 1.35
C GLU A 453 4.38 59.65 1.13
N ARG A 454 5.26 59.40 0.15
CA ARG A 454 6.40 60.27 -0.17
C ARG A 454 6.00 61.48 -1.04
N LYS A 455 4.85 61.43 -1.73
CA LYS A 455 4.32 62.58 -2.48
C LYS A 455 3.46 63.51 -1.63
N GLU A 456 2.73 63.00 -0.64
CA GLU A 456 1.93 63.84 0.27
C GLU A 456 2.78 64.71 1.22
N PHE A 457 4.07 64.40 1.39
CA PHE A 457 4.96 65.19 2.26
C PHE A 457 5.66 66.36 1.55
N ASN A 458 5.55 66.49 0.21
CA ASN A 458 6.34 67.45 -0.57
C ASN A 458 5.57 68.61 -1.21
N ASP A 459 4.23 68.58 -1.27
CA ASP A 459 3.42 69.59 -1.99
C ASP A 459 2.39 70.31 -1.10
N ALA A 460 2.84 70.79 0.06
CA ALA A 460 2.06 71.71 0.91
C ALA A 460 2.68 73.11 0.89
N ASP A 461 2.49 73.87 -0.19
CA ASP A 461 2.49 75.34 -0.17
C ASP A 461 1.97 75.92 -1.51
N ILE A 462 1.07 76.93 -1.40
CA ILE A 462 0.61 77.92 -2.41
C ILE A 462 -0.79 77.72 -3.08
N VAL A 463 -1.82 78.28 -2.39
CA VAL A 463 -2.80 79.34 -2.78
C VAL A 463 -3.62 79.30 -4.11
N GLU A 464 -4.95 79.25 -3.91
CA GLU A 464 -6.14 79.84 -4.59
C GLU A 464 -6.17 80.20 -6.10
N GLN A 465 -7.14 79.63 -6.85
CA GLN A 465 -8.36 80.32 -7.36
C GLN A 465 -9.26 79.40 -8.24
N SER A 466 -10.57 79.40 -7.93
CA SER A 466 -11.72 78.78 -8.64
C SER A 466 -12.26 79.72 -9.77
N PRO A 467 -13.29 79.38 -10.62
CA PRO A 467 -14.23 78.24 -10.56
C PRO A 467 -14.67 77.54 -11.90
N SER A 468 -15.23 76.32 -11.69
CA SER A 468 -16.38 75.65 -12.37
C SER A 468 -16.35 75.27 -13.87
N GLN A 469 -16.41 73.95 -14.18
CA GLN A 469 -17.67 73.21 -14.44
C GLN A 469 -17.49 71.71 -14.77
N SER A 470 -18.36 70.88 -14.15
CA SER A 470 -18.90 69.58 -14.63
C SER A 470 -17.94 68.35 -14.55
N VAL A 471 -18.26 67.16 -14.01
CA VAL A 471 -19.47 66.48 -13.51
C VAL A 471 -19.03 65.36 -12.53
N TYR A 472 -19.73 65.28 -11.38
CA TYR A 472 -19.98 64.17 -10.42
C TYR A 472 -19.10 62.88 -10.46
N GLY A 473 -18.67 62.30 -9.33
CA GLY A 473 -19.13 62.52 -7.96
C GLY A 473 -18.35 61.74 -6.88
N GLU A 474 -18.67 62.15 -5.65
CA GLU A 474 -18.20 61.70 -4.33
C GLU A 474 -18.25 60.18 -4.11
N ALA A 475 -17.39 59.65 -3.24
CA ALA A 475 -17.82 59.10 -1.94
C ALA A 475 -16.69 58.37 -1.20
N SER A 476 -16.32 58.93 -0.05
CA SER A 476 -16.07 58.26 1.24
C SER A 476 -15.56 56.82 1.26
N ILE A 477 -14.31 56.71 1.70
CA ILE A 477 -13.64 55.54 2.30
C ILE A 477 -14.58 54.84 3.30
N GLN A 478 -15.05 53.64 2.94
CA GLN A 478 -15.70 52.68 3.84
C GLN A 478 -15.03 51.31 3.66
N TYR A 479 -13.87 51.11 4.32
CA TYR A 479 -13.16 49.83 4.39
C TYR A 479 -13.41 49.06 5.70
N PRO A 480 -14.63 48.58 5.98
CA PRO A 480 -14.80 47.42 6.86
C PRO A 480 -15.48 46.23 6.16
N LEU A 481 -15.88 46.36 4.88
CA LEU A 481 -16.61 45.30 4.14
C LEU A 481 -15.69 44.39 3.32
N ILE A 482 -14.61 44.91 2.73
CA ILE A 482 -13.70 44.12 1.88
C ILE A 482 -12.88 43.13 2.72
N GLU A 483 -12.44 43.50 3.92
CA GLU A 483 -11.74 42.58 4.82
C GLU A 483 -12.68 41.50 5.39
N LYS A 484 -13.96 41.85 5.58
CA LYS A 484 -15.01 40.91 5.99
C LYS A 484 -15.37 39.94 4.87
N GLN A 485 -15.46 40.40 3.62
CA GLN A 485 -15.68 39.54 2.45
C GLN A 485 -14.49 38.63 2.15
N PHE A 486 -13.25 39.11 2.30
CA PHE A 486 -12.05 38.26 2.13
C PHE A 486 -11.89 37.23 3.26
N CYS A 487 -12.35 37.56 4.48
CA CYS A 487 -12.44 36.60 5.59
C CYS A 487 -13.59 35.61 5.40
N GLU A 488 -14.78 36.05 5.00
CA GLU A 488 -15.95 35.19 4.74
C GLU A 488 -15.70 34.21 3.58
N ASP A 489 -15.01 34.65 2.52
CA ASP A 489 -14.67 33.82 1.35
C ASP A 489 -13.58 32.78 1.67
N LYS A 490 -12.67 33.04 2.63
CA LYS A 490 -11.77 32.02 3.20
C LYS A 490 -12.45 31.10 4.22
N GLN A 491 -13.51 31.57 4.88
CA GLN A 491 -14.20 30.83 5.94
C GLN A 491 -15.06 29.71 5.37
N ASN A 492 -15.66 29.89 4.19
CA ASN A 492 -16.48 28.88 3.51
C ASN A 492 -15.69 27.61 3.09
N PRO A 493 -14.53 27.68 2.41
CA PRO A 493 -13.72 26.50 2.06
C PRO A 493 -13.08 25.84 3.29
N ARG A 494 -12.65 26.61 4.30
CA ARG A 494 -12.15 26.02 5.56
C ARG A 494 -13.23 25.30 6.35
N ARG A 495 -14.45 25.84 6.39
CA ARG A 495 -15.61 25.19 7.03
C ARG A 495 -16.01 23.92 6.28
N ARG A 496 -16.03 23.94 4.94
CA ARG A 496 -16.23 22.74 4.10
C ARG A 496 -15.17 21.67 4.36
N ARG A 497 -13.89 22.06 4.42
CA ARG A 497 -12.78 21.16 4.75
C ARG A 497 -12.93 20.52 6.13
N ASN A 498 -13.27 21.31 7.14
CA ASN A 498 -13.47 20.79 8.49
C ASN A 498 -14.66 19.83 8.55
N ILE A 499 -15.76 20.14 7.83
CA ILE A 499 -16.91 19.23 7.68
C ILE A 499 -16.47 17.92 6.99
N ALA A 500 -15.69 18.00 5.91
CA ALA A 500 -15.17 16.82 5.22
C ALA A 500 -14.29 15.95 6.13
N ILE A 501 -13.33 16.54 6.84
CA ILE A 501 -12.44 15.82 7.77
C ILE A 501 -13.27 15.13 8.86
N TRP A 502 -14.28 15.81 9.41
CA TRP A 502 -15.14 15.24 10.45
C TRP A 502 -15.98 14.07 9.92
N ASN A 503 -16.48 14.16 8.68
CA ASN A 503 -17.19 13.05 8.05
C ASN A 503 -16.27 11.87 7.71
N ILE A 504 -15.02 12.12 7.31
CA ILE A 504 -14.03 11.04 7.12
C ILE A 504 -13.71 10.36 8.45
N ALA A 505 -13.56 11.12 9.54
CA ALA A 505 -13.35 10.58 10.87
C ALA A 505 -14.56 9.75 11.35
N LEU A 506 -15.79 10.26 11.16
CA LEU A 506 -17.03 9.52 11.45
C LEU A 506 -17.16 8.26 10.60
N PHE A 507 -16.78 8.31 9.33
CA PHE A 507 -16.72 7.13 8.47
C PHE A 507 -15.77 6.07 9.05
N CYS A 508 -14.55 6.45 9.45
CA CYS A 508 -13.60 5.53 10.08
C CYS A 508 -14.13 4.95 11.40
N ILE A 509 -14.77 5.77 12.24
CA ILE A 509 -15.42 5.32 13.48
C ILE A 509 -16.55 4.33 13.16
N GLY A 510 -17.37 4.62 12.16
CA GLY A 510 -18.43 3.72 11.71
C GLY A 510 -17.89 2.37 11.24
N VAL A 511 -16.77 2.35 10.48
CA VAL A 511 -16.10 1.10 10.07
C VAL A 511 -15.64 0.33 11.30
N LEU A 512 -14.94 0.99 12.24
CA LEU A 512 -14.43 0.35 13.46
C LEU A 512 -15.54 -0.21 14.33
N VAL A 513 -16.65 0.51 14.50
CA VAL A 513 -17.81 0.03 15.28
C VAL A 513 -18.47 -1.15 14.56
N LEU A 514 -18.61 -1.10 13.24
CA LEU A 514 -19.20 -2.19 12.48
C LEU A 514 -18.32 -3.46 12.51
N THR A 515 -17.01 -3.32 12.35
CA THR A 515 -16.07 -4.46 12.38
C THR A 515 -15.93 -5.03 13.79
N SER A 516 -15.82 -4.19 14.82
CA SER A 516 -15.78 -4.66 16.21
C SER A 516 -17.07 -5.38 16.61
N ALA A 517 -18.23 -4.89 16.17
CA ALA A 517 -19.50 -5.58 16.35
C ALA A 517 -19.50 -6.94 15.63
N ALA A 518 -18.97 -7.03 14.41
CA ALA A 518 -18.88 -8.29 13.69
C ALA A 518 -17.95 -9.32 14.37
N SER A 519 -16.82 -8.86 14.93
CA SER A 519 -15.81 -9.72 15.56
C SER A 519 -16.11 -10.10 17.01
N ALA A 520 -17.00 -9.40 17.71
CA ALA A 520 -17.32 -9.67 19.11
C ALA A 520 -18.31 -10.84 19.25
N GLU A 521 -17.84 -12.07 19.02
CA GLU A 521 -18.65 -13.29 19.16
C GLU A 521 -19.03 -13.63 20.61
N TYR A 522 -18.33 -13.05 21.59
CA TYR A 522 -18.60 -13.23 23.02
C TYR A 522 -19.78 -12.39 23.54
N LEU A 523 -20.27 -11.42 22.75
CA LEU A 523 -21.39 -10.56 23.15
C LEU A 523 -22.74 -11.20 22.80
N PRO A 524 -23.80 -10.96 23.59
CA PRO A 524 -25.14 -11.41 23.25
C PRO A 524 -25.58 -10.82 21.92
N SER A 525 -26.28 -11.63 21.11
CA SER A 525 -26.67 -11.32 19.72
C SER A 525 -27.35 -9.95 19.58
N LEU A 526 -28.17 -9.57 20.55
CA LEU A 526 -28.91 -8.29 20.55
C LEU A 526 -27.97 -7.07 20.63
N VAL A 527 -26.92 -7.13 21.46
CA VAL A 527 -25.89 -6.08 21.56
C VAL A 527 -25.04 -6.03 20.31
N ARG A 528 -24.76 -7.19 19.70
CA ARG A 528 -24.01 -7.29 18.46
C ARG A 528 -24.75 -6.67 17.28
N PHE A 529 -26.05 -6.97 17.14
CA PHE A 529 -26.86 -6.39 16.07
C PHE A 529 -27.13 -4.89 16.29
N SER A 530 -27.32 -4.44 17.53
CA SER A 530 -27.54 -3.00 17.80
C SER A 530 -26.27 -2.18 17.55
N SER A 531 -25.11 -2.64 18.03
CA SER A 531 -23.81 -1.98 17.74
C SER A 531 -23.48 -2.00 16.25
N GLY A 532 -23.73 -3.12 15.56
CA GLY A 532 -23.58 -3.22 14.11
C GLY A 532 -24.50 -2.26 13.35
N ALA A 533 -25.77 -2.14 13.75
CA ALA A 533 -26.72 -1.20 13.15
C ALA A 533 -26.29 0.26 13.35
N VAL A 534 -25.79 0.61 14.54
CA VAL A 534 -25.25 1.95 14.83
C VAL A 534 -24.03 2.24 13.95
N GLY A 535 -23.08 1.30 13.85
CA GLY A 535 -21.92 1.44 12.97
C GLY A 535 -22.31 1.63 11.51
N ALA A 536 -23.25 0.81 11.00
CA ALA A 536 -23.77 0.92 9.64
C ALA A 536 -24.51 2.26 9.39
N ALA A 537 -25.29 2.75 10.35
CA ALA A 537 -25.97 4.04 10.24
C ALA A 537 -24.96 5.19 10.16
N ILE A 538 -23.94 5.21 11.03
CA ILE A 538 -22.86 6.21 11.00
C ILE A 538 -22.12 6.19 9.66
N LEU A 539 -21.82 4.99 9.14
CA LEU A 539 -21.19 4.82 7.83
C LEU A 539 -22.01 5.39 6.69
N LEU A 540 -23.29 4.99 6.61
CA LEU A 540 -24.20 5.43 5.55
C LEU A 540 -24.41 6.95 5.61
N CYS A 541 -24.64 7.51 6.80
CA CYS A 541 -24.77 8.95 6.98
C CYS A 541 -23.50 9.69 6.51
N SER A 542 -22.32 9.21 6.91
CA SER A 542 -21.04 9.84 6.54
C SER A 542 -20.79 9.76 5.03
N LEU A 543 -21.12 8.63 4.39
CA LEU A 543 -21.03 8.45 2.94
C LEU A 543 -21.99 9.35 2.18
N VAL A 544 -23.24 9.48 2.63
CA VAL A 544 -24.23 10.38 2.01
C VAL A 544 -23.74 11.82 2.09
N VAL A 545 -23.24 12.26 3.24
CA VAL A 545 -22.70 13.61 3.39
C VAL A 545 -21.47 13.83 2.50
N LEU A 546 -20.56 12.86 2.41
CA LEU A 546 -19.41 12.93 1.50
C LEU A 546 -19.84 12.94 0.01
N ALA A 547 -20.90 12.23 -0.35
CA ALA A 547 -21.44 12.23 -1.70
C ALA A 547 -22.14 13.56 -2.06
N CYS A 548 -22.78 14.20 -1.08
CA CYS A 548 -23.42 15.51 -1.24
C CYS A 548 -22.43 16.68 -1.21
N LEU A 549 -21.23 16.49 -0.66
CA LEU A 549 -20.17 17.49 -0.75
C LEU A 549 -19.62 17.52 -2.17
N ASN A 550 -19.85 18.64 -2.88
CA ASN A 550 -19.20 18.88 -4.17
C ASN A 550 -17.68 18.72 -4.02
N GLN A 551 -17.09 17.92 -4.91
CA GLN A 551 -15.64 17.79 -4.97
C GLN A 551 -15.04 19.16 -5.27
N ASP A 552 -13.99 19.54 -4.55
CA ASP A 552 -13.24 20.75 -4.85
C ASP A 552 -12.51 20.56 -6.19
N GLU A 553 -13.23 20.71 -7.32
CA GLU A 553 -12.65 20.74 -8.67
C GLU A 553 -11.70 21.93 -8.85
N ALA A 554 -11.79 22.95 -7.97
CA ALA A 554 -11.04 24.20 -8.08
C ALA A 554 -9.53 24.10 -7.75
N ARG A 555 -9.02 22.96 -7.27
CA ARG A 555 -7.56 22.74 -7.06
C ARG A 555 -6.95 21.67 -7.97
N HIS A 556 -7.54 21.44 -9.14
CA HIS A 556 -7.00 20.56 -10.20
C HIS A 556 -5.62 20.96 -10.78
N SER A 557 -4.94 21.97 -10.23
CA SER A 557 -3.54 22.32 -10.56
C SER A 557 -2.50 21.63 -9.64
N PHE A 558 -2.86 20.48 -9.07
CA PHE A 558 -1.87 19.56 -8.51
C PHE A 558 -1.34 18.65 -9.62
N GLY A 559 -0.23 19.06 -10.23
CA GLY A 559 0.49 18.31 -11.25
C GLY A 559 -0.36 18.06 -12.49
N HIS A 560 -0.30 18.99 -13.46
CA HIS A 560 -0.98 18.96 -14.76
C HIS A 560 -1.47 17.56 -15.19
N THR A 561 -2.78 17.37 -15.06
CA THR A 561 -3.63 16.36 -15.73
C THR A 561 -3.26 14.88 -15.55
N GLY A 562 -4.07 14.14 -14.78
CA GLY A 562 -3.95 12.68 -14.73
C GLY A 562 -4.91 11.94 -13.80
N GLY A 563 -6.17 12.37 -13.65
CA GLY A 563 -7.16 11.50 -13.00
C GLY A 563 -7.46 10.30 -13.91
N MET A 564 -7.17 9.08 -13.44
CA MET A 564 -7.40 7.81 -14.16
C MET A 564 -8.83 7.70 -14.75
N PHE A 565 -9.84 8.25 -14.07
CA PHE A 565 -11.22 8.31 -14.54
C PHE A 565 -11.45 9.24 -15.75
N LYS A 566 -10.78 10.40 -15.82
CA LYS A 566 -10.85 11.27 -17.02
C LYS A 566 -10.17 10.61 -18.22
N PHE A 567 -9.13 9.80 -18.01
CA PHE A 567 -8.40 9.14 -19.08
C PHE A 567 -9.15 7.94 -19.70
N LEU A 568 -9.89 7.17 -18.89
CA LEU A 568 -10.76 6.10 -19.40
C LEU A 568 -11.95 6.67 -20.19
N CYS A 569 -12.49 7.82 -19.77
CA CYS A 569 -13.60 8.47 -20.47
C CYS A 569 -13.18 9.15 -21.78
N ASN A 570 -11.95 9.67 -21.87
CA ASN A 570 -11.48 10.43 -23.03
C ASN A 570 -10.91 9.56 -24.17
N LYS A 571 -11.05 8.23 -24.09
CA LYS A 571 -10.63 7.29 -25.16
C LYS A 571 -11.79 6.83 -26.06
N HIS A 572 -12.99 7.38 -25.84
CA HIS A 572 -14.20 7.12 -26.63
C HIS A 572 -14.80 8.39 -27.26
N GLY A 573 -14.00 9.45 -27.42
CA GLY A 573 -14.38 10.67 -28.15
C GLY A 573 -13.86 10.67 -29.57
#